data_AF-A0A8J7WXX1-F1
#
_entry.id   AF-A0A8J7WXX1-F1
#
_cell.length_a   1.000
_cell.length_b   1.000
_cell.length_c   1.000
_cell.angle_alpha   90.00
_cell.angle_beta   90.00
_cell.angle_gamma   90.00
#
_symmetry.space_group_name_H-M   'P 1'
#
loop_
_entity.id
_entity.type
_entity.pdbx_description
1 polymer ?
#
loop_
_entity_poly.entity_id
_entity_poly.type
_entity_poly.pdbx_seq_one_letter_code
_entity_poly.pdbx_strand_id
1 'polypeptide(L)' 'MTPYTHPKPRRRFRLGVFGTVAAVAAAPLLALGVAGSASALGNGLALTPQMGFNDWNAYGCNVSESLIKATALA' A
#
# COMPACT_ATOMS: atom_id res chain seq x y z
N MET A 1 19.62 37.58 -52.22
CA MET A 1 20.25 37.03 -51.01
C MET A 1 19.39 37.38 -49.81
N THR A 2 18.49 36.49 -49.43
CA THR A 2 17.63 36.63 -48.24
C THR A 2 18.34 35.97 -47.04
N PRO A 3 18.42 36.62 -45.88
CA PRO A 3 19.13 36.06 -44.73
C PRO A 3 18.33 34.91 -44.12
N TYR A 4 18.93 33.72 -44.09
CA TYR A 4 18.39 32.54 -43.42
C TYR A 4 18.60 32.70 -41.90
N THR A 5 17.52 32.93 -41.16
CA THR A 5 17.56 32.98 -39.69
C THR A 5 17.25 31.60 -39.12
N HIS A 6 18.20 31.02 -38.39
CA HIS A 6 18.00 29.76 -37.68
C HIS A 6 17.10 29.97 -36.44
N PRO A 7 15.95 29.29 -36.32
CA PRO A 7 15.16 29.32 -35.10
C PRO A 7 15.86 28.52 -34.00
N LYS A 8 16.06 29.14 -32.82
CA LYS A 8 16.60 28.45 -31.63
C LYS A 8 15.63 27.36 -31.14
N PRO A 9 16.12 26.20 -30.68
CA PRO A 9 15.25 25.14 -30.17
C PRO A 9 14.57 25.61 -28.89
N ARG A 10 13.24 25.73 -28.94
CA ARG A 10 12.40 26.03 -27.78
C ARG A 10 12.45 24.81 -26.86
N ARG A 11 13.10 24.96 -25.70
CA ARG A 11 13.14 23.99 -24.60
C ARG A 11 11.72 23.73 -24.07
N ARG A 12 10.96 22.89 -24.79
CA ARG A 12 9.60 22.42 -24.43
C ARG A 12 9.62 21.11 -23.63
N PHE A 13 10.69 20.86 -22.89
CA PHE A 13 10.85 19.62 -22.13
C PHE A 13 11.01 20.00 -20.67
N ARG A 14 9.93 19.85 -19.88
CA ARG A 14 9.88 19.65 -18.40
C ARG A 14 8.57 20.05 -17.71
N LEU A 15 7.53 20.52 -18.41
CA LEU A 15 6.28 20.89 -17.72
C LEU A 15 5.25 19.75 -17.61
N GLY A 16 5.35 18.68 -18.41
CA GLY A 16 4.35 17.60 -18.43
C GLY A 16 4.51 16.51 -17.37
N VAL A 17 5.72 16.27 -16.85
CA VAL A 17 6.00 15.13 -15.94
C VAL A 17 5.62 15.45 -14.49
N PHE A 18 5.75 16.71 -14.06
CA PHE A 18 5.41 17.09 -12.68
C PHE A 18 3.89 17.05 -12.41
N GLY A 19 3.06 17.36 -13.41
CA GLY A 19 1.60 17.33 -13.27
C GLY A 19 1.02 15.92 -13.15
N THR A 20 1.57 14.94 -13.88
CA THR A 20 1.12 13.54 -13.81
C THR A 20 1.55 12.85 -12.52
N VAL A 21 2.77 13.13 -12.02
CA VAL A 21 3.25 12.60 -10.74
C VAL A 21 2.39 13.12 -9.57
N ALA A 22 2.03 14.41 -9.58
CA ALA A 22 1.16 14.99 -8.55
C ALA A 22 -0.25 14.38 -8.56
N ALA A 23 -0.83 14.11 -9.74
CA ALA A 23 -2.15 13.49 -9.86
C ALA A 23 -2.16 12.02 -9.39
N VAL A 24 -1.13 11.24 -9.70
CA VAL A 24 -1.00 9.85 -9.22
C VAL A 24 -0.74 9.80 -7.72
N ALA A 25 0.06 10.72 -7.19
CA ALA A 25 0.33 10.80 -5.75
C ALA A 25 -0.90 11.17 -4.92
N ALA A 26 -1.87 11.89 -5.48
CA ALA A 26 -3.10 12.29 -4.79
C ALA A 26 -4.19 11.19 -4.77
N ALA A 27 -4.11 10.18 -5.63
CA ALA A 27 -5.14 9.14 -5.75
C ALA A 27 -5.38 8.30 -4.48
N PRO A 28 -4.35 7.86 -3.72
CA PRO A 28 -4.56 7.12 -2.46
C PRO A 28 -5.25 7.96 -1.39
N LEU A 29 -4.97 9.27 -1.35
CA LEU A 29 -5.58 10.20 -0.38
C LEU A 29 -7.07 10.41 -0.69
N LEU A 30 -7.44 10.48 -1.96
CA LEU A 30 -8.85 10.55 -2.39
C LEU A 30 -9.62 9.25 -2.07
N ALA A 31 -8.95 8.09 -2.15
CA ALA A 31 -9.57 6.79 -1.85
C ALA A 31 -9.93 6.62 -0.36
N LEU A 32 -9.15 7.21 0.55
CA LEU A 32 -9.44 7.16 2.00
C LEU A 32 -10.74 7.87 2.38
N GLY A 33 -11.16 8.89 1.62
CA GLY A 33 -12.38 9.65 1.89
C GLY A 33 -13.68 8.93 1.50
N VAL A 34 -13.60 7.83 0.73
CA VAL A 34 -14.76 7.06 0.24
C VAL A 34 -14.87 5.69 0.92
N ALA A 35 -13.95 5.35 1.83
CA ALA A 35 -14.01 4.10 2.56
C ALA A 35 -15.27 4.08 3.46
N GLY A 36 -16.19 3.17 3.18
CA GLY A 36 -17.35 2.92 4.03
C GLY A 36 -16.94 2.37 5.39
N SER A 37 -17.80 2.52 6.40
CA SER A 37 -17.60 1.93 7.71
C SER A 37 -17.49 0.40 7.60
N ALA A 38 -16.48 -0.18 8.24
CA ALA A 38 -16.37 -1.63 8.33
C ALA A 38 -17.49 -2.17 9.23
N SER A 39 -18.33 -3.07 8.69
CA SER A 39 -19.32 -3.77 9.48
C SER A 39 -18.67 -4.98 10.14
N ALA A 40 -18.59 -4.98 11.47
CA ALA A 40 -18.11 -6.12 12.24
C ALA A 40 -19.25 -7.12 12.49
N LEU A 41 -18.89 -8.40 12.61
CA LEU A 41 -19.86 -9.44 12.99
C LEU A 41 -20.23 -9.28 14.47
N GLY A 42 -21.49 -8.95 14.76
CA GLY A 42 -22.02 -8.71 16.11
C GLY A 42 -22.26 -9.97 16.95
N ASN A 43 -21.33 -10.93 16.95
CA ASN A 43 -21.47 -12.20 17.68
C ASN A 43 -20.97 -12.16 19.14
N GLY A 44 -20.61 -10.99 19.65
CA GLY A 44 -20.12 -10.80 21.02
C GLY A 44 -18.64 -11.16 21.23
N LEU A 45 -17.90 -11.54 20.18
CA LEU A 45 -16.45 -11.78 20.25
C LEU A 45 -15.66 -10.53 19.83
N ALA A 46 -14.33 -10.55 20.03
CA ALA A 46 -13.40 -9.50 19.60
C ALA A 46 -13.78 -8.06 20.07
N LEU A 47 -14.36 -7.93 21.26
CA LEU A 47 -14.66 -6.62 21.90
C LEU A 47 -13.37 -5.85 22.24
N THR A 48 -12.28 -6.57 22.45
CA THR A 48 -10.91 -6.07 22.46
C THR A 48 -10.12 -6.77 21.36
N PRO A 49 -8.99 -6.20 20.88
CA PRO A 49 -8.12 -6.90 19.94
C PRO A 49 -7.73 -8.29 20.47
N GLN A 50 -7.80 -9.34 19.64
CA GLN A 50 -7.36 -10.67 20.05
C GLN A 50 -5.84 -10.71 20.25
N MET A 51 -5.42 -11.38 21.32
CA MET A 51 -4.02 -11.66 21.63
C MET A 51 -3.74 -13.15 21.45
N GLY A 52 -2.53 -13.51 21.01
CA GLY A 52 -2.15 -14.90 20.77
C GLY A 52 -0.83 -15.01 19.99
N PHE A 53 -0.59 -16.19 19.39
CA PHE A 53 0.57 -16.45 18.54
C PHE A 53 0.14 -16.97 17.15
N ASN A 54 1.07 -16.89 16.20
CA ASN A 54 0.96 -17.48 14.87
C ASN A 54 2.35 -17.93 14.41
N ASP A 55 2.43 -19.14 13.86
CA ASP A 55 3.70 -19.81 13.54
C ASP A 55 4.28 -19.41 12.18
N TRP A 56 3.48 -18.78 11.31
CA TRP A 56 3.87 -18.52 9.92
C TRP A 56 5.17 -17.73 9.77
N ASN A 57 5.33 -16.66 10.56
CA ASN A 57 6.49 -15.77 10.44
C ASN A 57 7.82 -16.48 10.78
N ALA A 58 7.77 -17.57 11.55
CA ALA A 58 8.95 -18.34 11.95
C ALA A 58 9.12 -19.63 11.13
N TYR A 59 8.01 -20.30 10.78
CA TYR A 59 8.06 -21.69 10.29
C TYR A 59 7.47 -21.89 8.89
N GLY A 60 6.66 -20.96 8.38
CA GLY A 60 5.96 -21.13 7.11
C GLY A 60 5.14 -22.44 7.07
N CYS A 61 5.38 -23.27 6.06
CA CYS A 61 4.71 -24.58 5.94
C CYS A 61 5.29 -25.67 6.86
N ASN A 62 6.43 -25.44 7.52
CA ASN A 62 7.09 -26.45 8.34
C ASN A 62 6.51 -26.52 9.77
N VAL A 63 5.22 -26.82 9.86
CA VAL A 63 4.46 -26.92 11.12
C VAL A 63 4.22 -28.39 11.50
N SER A 64 4.19 -28.68 12.80
CA SER A 64 3.90 -30.01 13.33
C SER A 64 3.15 -29.91 14.65
N GLU A 65 2.42 -30.97 15.03
CA GLU A 65 1.70 -31.00 16.32
C GLU A 65 2.62 -30.77 17.52
N SER A 66 3.83 -31.35 17.50
CA SER A 66 4.80 -31.19 18.58
C SER A 66 5.28 -29.74 18.72
N LEU A 67 5.46 -29.03 17.61
CA LEU A 67 5.81 -27.61 17.60
C LEU A 67 4.70 -26.77 18.22
N ILE A 68 3.45 -26.95 17.79
CA ILE A 68 2.30 -26.19 18.31
C ILE A 68 2.13 -26.42 19.82
N LYS A 69 2.21 -27.68 20.26
CA LYS A 69 2.10 -28.04 21.68
C LYS A 69 3.22 -27.44 22.51
N ALA A 70 4.46 -27.44 22.00
CA ALA A 70 5.59 -26.84 22.70
C ALA A 70 5.40 -25.32 22.84
N THR A 71 5.02 -24.62 21.77
CA THR A 71 4.77 -23.16 21.79
C THR A 71 3.63 -22.78 22.74
N ALA A 72 2.56 -23.57 22.80
CA ALA A 72 1.43 -23.30 23.68
C ALA A 72 1.71 -23.54 25.17
N LEU A 73 2.78 -24.27 25.51
CA LEU A 73 3.19 -24.59 26.88
C LEU A 73 4.40 -23.79 27.36
N ALA A 74 4.96 -22.93 26.51
CA ALA A 74 6.06 -22.02 26.83
C ALA A 74 5.55 -20.84 27.68
#